data_AF-A0AAD8YJN9-F1
#
_entry.id   AF-A0AAD8YJN9-F1
#
_cell.length_a   1.000
_cell.length_b   1.000
_cell.length_c   1.000
_cell.angle_alpha   90.00
_cell.angle_beta   90.00
_cell.angle_gamma   90.00
#
_symmetry.space_group_name_H-M   'P 1'
#
loop_
_entity.id
_entity.type
_entity.pdbx_description
1 polymer ?
#
loop_
_entity_poly.entity_id
_entity_poly.type
_entity_poly.pdbx_seq_one_letter_code
_entity_poly.pdbx_strand_id
1 'polypeptide(L)'
;MTIDALLLILIVSATAVLFVDPFATSSTPADDELFFPPLADSSDISYFFGNYDLDGLHWALTNIFARSARNPNVSKELPQELVARGGGVTYTSEYKLKHDLAQAQYLLKYFKSKDPERAVYFESKVIPIYEKVLANIPPLDKLEKTKGLYAFTKEDYSLGIADVYNKGLFMTTADELDPNWRQHELLNEQLDFDAIQKEWFGDNAAGYSNEEMSTAASSPIPGVVVIDNLLDQRTLSLIRELLLKNTWWYQTKTPLEFGKYVGSYIDDGMHDPVLLELAKELHTKMPRIMNGHHLKYMWAYKYDSEVG
;
A
#
# COMPACT_ATOMS: atom_id res chain seq x y z
N MET A 1 5.01 20.03 -8.29
CA MET A 1 4.20 18.92 -7.75
C MET A 1 4.63 18.71 -6.31
N THR A 2 3.90 19.30 -5.36
CA THR A 2 4.17 19.20 -3.91
C THR A 2 3.69 17.83 -3.39
N ILE A 3 4.49 17.20 -2.54
CA ILE A 3 4.21 15.86 -1.96
C ILE A 3 3.31 16.03 -0.72
N ASP A 4 2.14 16.65 -0.90
CA ASP A 4 1.34 17.10 0.26
C ASP A 4 -0.02 16.41 0.41
N ALA A 5 -0.45 15.59 -0.55
CA ALA A 5 -1.67 14.79 -0.43
C ALA A 5 -1.36 13.29 -0.54
N LEU A 6 -1.14 12.66 0.60
CA LEU A 6 -1.23 11.21 0.78
C LEU A 6 -2.49 10.94 1.58
N LEU A 7 -3.54 10.47 0.89
CA LEU A 7 -4.77 10.03 1.55
C LEU A 7 -4.59 8.55 1.91
N LEU A 8 -4.29 8.28 3.18
CA LEU A 8 -4.35 6.91 3.70
C LEU A 8 -5.83 6.56 3.89
N ILE A 9 -6.48 6.03 2.85
CA ILE A 9 -7.80 5.42 3.03
C ILE A 9 -7.60 4.00 3.54
N LEU A 10 -7.74 3.80 4.84
CA LEU A 10 -7.94 2.48 5.44
C LEU A 10 -9.37 2.02 5.11
N ILE A 11 -9.55 1.47 3.91
CA ILE A 11 -10.79 0.77 3.55
C ILE A 11 -10.65 -0.67 4.04
N VAL A 12 -11.30 -0.99 5.15
CA VAL A 12 -11.58 -2.39 5.49
C VAL A 12 -12.79 -2.82 4.65
N SER A 13 -12.54 -3.33 3.43
CA SER A 13 -13.61 -3.88 2.58
C SER A 13 -13.75 -5.39 2.84
N ALA A 14 -14.86 -5.77 3.46
CA ALA A 14 -15.28 -7.15 3.59
C ALA A 14 -16.08 -7.56 2.34
N THR A 15 -15.38 -7.97 1.28
CA THR A 15 -16.02 -8.66 0.15
C THR A 15 -15.64 -10.13 0.20
N ALA A 16 -16.56 -10.97 0.68
CA ALA A 16 -16.42 -12.42 0.61
C ALA A 16 -16.81 -12.89 -0.80
N VAL A 17 -15.84 -13.38 -1.56
CA VAL A 17 -16.09 -14.22 -2.74
C VAL A 17 -15.46 -15.58 -2.43
N LEU A 18 -16.31 -16.59 -2.25
CA LEU A 18 -15.91 -17.96 -1.98
C LEU A 18 -15.51 -18.63 -3.31
N PHE A 19 -14.26 -19.07 -3.42
CA PHE A 19 -13.88 -20.16 -4.31
C PHE A 19 -13.33 -21.29 -3.46
N VAL A 20 -13.95 -22.47 -3.57
CA VAL A 20 -13.52 -23.70 -2.91
C VAL A 20 -12.74 -24.50 -3.96
N ASP A 21 -11.45 -24.74 -3.73
CA ASP A 21 -10.67 -25.63 -4.58
C ASP A 21 -10.39 -26.96 -3.84
N PRO A 22 -10.78 -28.14 -4.36
CA PRO A 22 -10.82 -29.36 -3.58
C PRO A 22 -9.68 -30.32 -3.95
N PHE A 23 -8.40 -29.94 -3.90
CA PHE A 23 -7.31 -30.91 -4.04
C PHE A 23 -6.06 -30.52 -3.23
N ALA A 24 -5.85 -31.20 -2.10
CA ALA A 24 -4.57 -31.27 -1.41
C ALA A 24 -4.02 -32.70 -1.58
N THR A 25 -2.87 -32.85 -2.22
CA THR A 25 -2.11 -34.11 -2.27
C THR A 25 -0.77 -33.98 -1.56
N SER A 26 -0.40 -35.06 -0.87
CA SER A 26 0.70 -35.21 0.08
C SER A 26 2.10 -35.08 -0.52
N SER A 27 3.03 -34.48 0.26
CA SER A 27 4.45 -34.31 -0.06
C SER A 27 5.34 -35.48 0.39
N THR A 28 6.43 -35.71 -0.36
CA THR A 28 7.60 -36.54 -0.01
C THR A 28 8.81 -35.64 0.28
N PRO A 29 9.80 -36.09 1.08
CA PRO A 29 10.79 -35.21 1.69
C PRO A 29 11.99 -34.92 0.76
N ALA A 30 11.91 -33.82 0.01
CA ALA A 30 13.05 -33.15 -0.62
C ALA A 30 12.87 -31.60 -0.69
N ASP A 31 11.94 -31.05 0.11
CA ASP A 31 11.23 -29.80 -0.18
C ASP A 31 11.52 -28.64 0.82
N ASP A 32 12.76 -28.49 1.29
CA ASP A 32 13.09 -27.39 2.22
C ASP A 32 13.08 -25.99 1.53
N GLU A 33 13.06 -25.91 0.19
CA GLU A 33 12.82 -24.65 -0.57
C GLU A 33 11.32 -24.37 -0.86
N LEU A 34 10.41 -25.32 -0.57
CA LEU A 34 9.01 -25.29 -1.02
C LEU A 34 7.99 -24.88 0.05
N PHE A 35 8.42 -24.45 1.24
CA PHE A 35 7.53 -24.28 2.38
C PHE A 35 6.60 -23.05 2.32
N PHE A 36 6.88 -22.04 1.47
CA PHE A 36 6.02 -20.86 1.34
C PHE A 36 5.36 -20.74 -0.02
N PRO A 37 4.05 -20.44 -0.07
CA PRO A 37 3.39 -20.16 -1.33
C PRO A 37 4.08 -18.99 -2.03
N PRO A 38 3.95 -18.90 -3.35
CA PRO A 38 4.58 -17.84 -4.12
C PRO A 38 3.97 -16.45 -3.86
N LEU A 39 2.73 -16.40 -3.37
CA LEU A 39 2.04 -15.20 -2.89
C LEU A 39 1.26 -15.54 -1.62
N ALA A 40 1.07 -14.56 -0.75
CA ALA A 40 0.16 -14.67 0.37
C ALA A 40 -1.26 -14.41 -0.16
N ASP A 41 -2.18 -15.35 0.06
CA ASP A 41 -3.57 -15.09 -0.23
C ASP A 41 -4.27 -14.39 0.94
N SER A 42 -5.52 -13.95 0.74
CA SER A 42 -6.26 -13.24 1.77
C SER A 42 -6.67 -14.14 2.94
N SER A 43 -6.69 -15.45 2.76
CA SER A 43 -6.96 -16.42 3.82
C SER A 43 -5.74 -16.63 4.71
N ASP A 44 -4.53 -16.64 4.14
CA ASP A 44 -3.27 -16.67 4.89
C ASP A 44 -3.15 -15.43 5.79
N ILE A 45 -3.35 -14.24 5.23
CA ILE A 45 -3.32 -12.97 5.98
C ILE A 45 -4.35 -13.00 7.12
N SER A 46 -5.57 -13.44 6.81
CA SER A 46 -6.65 -13.57 7.79
C SER A 46 -6.36 -14.58 8.89
N TYR A 47 -5.63 -15.65 8.57
CA TYR A 47 -5.26 -16.69 9.52
C TYR A 47 -4.27 -16.15 10.56
N PHE A 48 -3.15 -15.56 10.12
CA PHE A 48 -2.18 -14.99 11.05
C PHE A 48 -2.79 -13.85 11.88
N PHE A 49 -3.51 -12.93 11.22
CA PHE A 49 -4.13 -11.80 11.91
C PHE A 49 -5.20 -12.26 12.92
N GLY A 50 -5.99 -13.29 12.59
CA GLY A 50 -7.00 -13.83 13.49
C GLY A 50 -6.45 -14.45 14.77
N ASN A 51 -5.18 -14.87 14.76
CA ASN A 51 -4.45 -15.32 15.94
C ASN A 51 -3.60 -14.21 16.58
N TYR A 52 -3.67 -12.98 16.03
CA TYR A 52 -2.77 -11.86 16.33
C TYR A 52 -1.28 -12.22 16.25
N ASP A 53 -0.92 -13.19 15.40
CA ASP A 53 0.46 -13.53 15.09
C ASP A 53 1.02 -12.56 14.04
N LEU A 54 1.23 -11.31 14.46
CA LEU A 54 1.70 -10.24 13.57
C LEU A 54 3.15 -10.43 13.15
N ASP A 55 3.98 -11.01 14.01
CA ASP A 55 5.38 -11.34 13.69
C ASP A 55 5.44 -12.46 12.65
N GLY A 56 4.62 -13.50 12.79
CA GLY A 56 4.48 -14.56 11.79
C GLY A 56 3.95 -14.04 10.46
N LEU A 57 2.94 -13.15 10.49
CA LEU A 57 2.43 -12.48 9.28
C LEU A 57 3.53 -11.65 8.60
N HIS A 58 4.21 -10.79 9.35
CA HIS A 58 5.28 -9.95 8.84
C HIS A 58 6.41 -10.78 8.24
N TRP A 59 6.84 -11.85 8.92
CA TRP A 59 7.87 -12.74 8.44
C TRP A 59 7.45 -13.46 7.15
N ALA A 60 6.22 -13.98 7.07
CA ALA A 60 5.71 -14.63 5.86
C ALA A 60 5.69 -13.66 4.67
N LEU A 61 5.14 -12.46 4.85
CA LEU A 61 5.09 -11.43 3.80
C LEU A 61 6.47 -10.95 3.37
N THR A 62 7.40 -10.80 4.31
CA THR A 62 8.80 -10.43 4.03
C THR A 62 9.49 -11.51 3.19
N ASN A 63 9.31 -12.80 3.52
CA ASN A 63 9.90 -13.90 2.74
C ASN A 63 9.33 -14.00 1.32
N ILE A 64 8.03 -13.74 1.16
CA ILE A 64 7.39 -13.69 -0.15
C ILE A 64 7.95 -12.51 -0.97
N PHE A 65 7.98 -11.32 -0.39
CA PHE A 65 8.52 -10.13 -1.04
C PHE A 65 10.00 -10.26 -1.39
N ALA A 66 10.81 -10.85 -0.51
CA ALA A 66 12.23 -11.08 -0.72
C ALA A 66 12.51 -12.02 -1.91
N ARG A 67 11.58 -12.90 -2.28
CA ARG A 67 11.68 -13.78 -3.46
C ARG A 67 11.05 -13.16 -4.72
N SER A 68 10.35 -12.04 -4.58
CA SER A 68 9.62 -11.42 -5.68
C SER A 68 10.54 -10.71 -6.67
N ALA A 69 10.02 -10.49 -7.89
CA ALA A 69 10.68 -9.67 -8.91
C ALA A 69 10.86 -8.20 -8.48
N ARG A 70 10.26 -7.76 -7.36
CA ARG A 70 10.49 -6.42 -6.79
C ARG A 70 11.86 -6.33 -6.13
N ASN A 71 12.38 -7.41 -5.56
CA ASN A 71 13.66 -7.40 -4.89
C ASN A 71 14.80 -7.36 -5.94
N PRO A 72 15.63 -6.30 -5.97
CA PRO A 72 16.71 -6.17 -6.96
C PRO A 72 17.83 -7.22 -6.79
N ASN A 73 17.88 -7.92 -5.64
CA ASN A 73 18.93 -8.90 -5.32
C ASN A 73 18.55 -10.36 -5.64
N VAL A 74 17.39 -10.62 -6.26
CA VAL A 74 16.93 -11.98 -6.54
C VAL A 74 17.47 -12.47 -7.89
N SER A 75 18.06 -13.67 -7.90
CA SER A 75 18.59 -14.34 -9.10
C SER A 75 17.61 -15.30 -9.77
N LYS A 76 16.46 -15.61 -9.17
CA LYS A 76 15.45 -16.53 -9.71
C LYS A 76 14.12 -15.81 -9.91
N GLU A 77 13.65 -15.75 -11.15
CA GLU A 77 12.34 -15.18 -11.49
C GLU A 77 11.21 -16.05 -10.90
N LEU A 78 10.30 -15.45 -10.12
CA LEU A 78 9.00 -16.07 -9.85
C LEU A 78 8.18 -16.08 -11.15
N PRO A 79 7.28 -17.06 -11.35
CA PRO A 79 6.35 -17.08 -12.47
C PRO A 79 5.62 -15.73 -12.65
N GLN A 80 5.57 -15.24 -13.89
CA GLN A 80 5.04 -13.93 -14.24
C GLN A 80 3.56 -13.76 -13.85
N GLU A 81 2.83 -14.86 -13.70
CA GLU A 81 1.44 -14.92 -13.21
C GLU A 81 1.28 -14.37 -11.77
N LEU A 82 2.36 -14.36 -10.98
CA LEU A 82 2.36 -13.91 -9.59
C LEU A 82 2.65 -12.41 -9.43
N VAL A 83 3.02 -11.72 -10.53
CA VAL A 83 3.35 -10.29 -10.53
C VAL A 83 2.11 -9.40 -10.72
N ALA A 84 0.92 -9.98 -10.95
CA ALA A 84 -0.22 -9.22 -11.46
C ALA A 84 -1.43 -9.18 -10.51
N ARG A 85 -1.34 -8.36 -9.45
CA ARG A 85 -2.50 -7.59 -8.94
C ARG A 85 -2.52 -6.14 -9.44
N GLY A 86 -1.96 -5.90 -10.64
CA GLY A 86 -2.00 -4.60 -11.35
C GLY A 86 -0.64 -3.93 -11.63
N GLY A 87 0.45 -4.43 -11.07
CA GLY A 87 1.77 -3.80 -11.08
C GLY A 87 2.74 -4.52 -12.00
N GLY A 88 2.59 -4.34 -13.31
CA GLY A 88 3.47 -4.96 -14.30
C GLY A 88 4.91 -4.44 -14.22
N VAL A 89 5.86 -5.22 -14.76
CA VAL A 89 7.27 -4.81 -14.96
C VAL A 89 7.55 -4.38 -16.40
N THR A 90 6.58 -4.56 -17.29
CA THR A 90 6.69 -4.34 -18.74
C THR A 90 5.93 -3.11 -19.23
N TYR A 91 5.18 -2.45 -18.35
CA TYR A 91 4.38 -1.27 -18.66
C TYR A 91 4.26 -0.32 -17.45
N THR A 92 3.94 0.94 -17.74
CA THR A 92 3.70 1.99 -16.74
C THR A 92 2.57 2.94 -17.20
N SER A 93 2.29 3.96 -16.42
CA SER A 93 1.54 5.15 -16.85
C SER A 93 2.40 6.40 -16.65
N GLU A 94 2.08 7.48 -17.35
CA GLU A 94 2.78 8.77 -17.15
C GLU A 94 2.71 9.22 -15.68
N TYR A 95 1.54 9.08 -15.04
CA TYR A 95 1.35 9.43 -13.64
C TYR A 95 2.22 8.59 -12.70
N LYS A 96 2.30 7.26 -12.94
CA LYS A 96 3.13 6.36 -12.15
C LYS A 96 4.61 6.70 -12.27
N LEU A 97 5.10 6.94 -13.48
CA LEU A 97 6.51 7.24 -13.67
C LEU A 97 6.87 8.64 -13.14
N LYS A 98 5.96 9.62 -13.23
CA LYS A 98 6.11 10.93 -12.55
C LYS A 98 6.17 10.78 -11.02
N HIS A 99 5.33 9.92 -10.45
CA HIS A 99 5.38 9.58 -9.04
C HIS A 99 6.74 9.00 -8.64
N ASP A 100 7.21 7.99 -9.37
CA ASP A 100 8.47 7.31 -9.06
C ASP A 100 9.68 8.25 -9.22
N LEU A 101 9.66 9.11 -10.24
CA LEU A 101 10.66 10.16 -10.42
C LEU A 101 10.68 11.13 -9.24
N ALA A 102 9.52 11.62 -8.79
CA ALA A 102 9.43 12.49 -7.63
C ALA A 102 9.94 11.79 -6.35
N GLN A 103 9.63 10.50 -6.18
CA GLN A 103 10.14 9.70 -5.07
C GLN A 103 11.67 9.53 -5.14
N ALA A 104 12.22 9.21 -6.32
CA ALA A 104 13.67 9.11 -6.52
C ALA A 104 14.40 10.43 -6.22
N GLN A 105 13.82 11.57 -6.62
CA GLN A 105 14.36 12.90 -6.31
C GLN A 105 14.28 13.22 -4.81
N TYR A 106 13.22 12.80 -4.12
CA TYR A 106 13.12 12.91 -2.67
C TYR A 106 14.21 12.07 -1.98
N LEU A 107 14.39 10.82 -2.39
CA LEU A 107 15.40 9.91 -1.84
C LEU A 107 16.83 10.40 -2.08
N LEU A 108 17.13 10.95 -3.26
CA LEU A 108 18.40 11.62 -3.53
C LEU A 108 18.70 12.70 -2.48
N LYS A 109 17.74 13.59 -2.20
CA LYS A 109 17.90 14.65 -1.20
C LYS A 109 18.07 14.07 0.20
N TYR A 110 17.28 13.06 0.55
CA TYR A 110 17.36 12.37 1.85
C TYR A 110 18.73 11.73 2.09
N PHE A 111 19.28 11.05 1.08
CA PHE A 111 20.55 10.33 1.21
C PHE A 111 21.79 11.21 1.07
N LYS A 112 21.68 12.42 0.51
CA LYS A 112 22.83 13.29 0.22
C LYS A 112 23.81 13.45 1.39
N SER A 113 23.34 13.48 2.63
CA SER A 113 24.18 13.55 3.83
C SER A 113 24.22 12.26 4.67
N LYS A 114 23.38 11.28 4.37
CA LYS A 114 23.21 10.05 5.18
C LYS A 114 23.89 8.83 4.54
N ASP A 115 23.85 8.75 3.23
CA ASP A 115 24.34 7.62 2.42
C ASP A 115 24.73 8.15 1.02
N PRO A 116 25.94 8.72 0.88
CA PRO A 116 26.36 9.34 -0.38
C PRO A 116 26.40 8.35 -1.55
N GLU A 117 26.70 7.08 -1.32
CA GLU A 117 26.73 6.06 -2.38
C GLU A 117 25.32 5.81 -2.93
N ARG A 118 24.32 5.68 -2.05
CA ARG A 118 22.93 5.54 -2.46
C ARG A 118 22.40 6.80 -3.12
N ALA A 119 22.80 7.98 -2.64
CA ALA A 119 22.49 9.25 -3.30
C ALA A 119 23.02 9.27 -4.75
N VAL A 120 24.28 8.89 -4.97
CA VAL A 120 24.88 8.77 -6.31
C VAL A 120 24.11 7.78 -7.17
N TYR A 121 23.69 6.64 -6.63
CA TYR A 121 22.88 5.66 -7.37
C TYR A 121 21.57 6.26 -7.92
N PHE A 122 20.83 7.01 -7.09
CA PHE A 122 19.61 7.69 -7.55
C PHE A 122 19.92 8.79 -8.57
N GLU A 123 20.96 9.60 -8.34
CA GLU A 123 21.36 10.71 -9.20
C GLU A 123 21.85 10.26 -10.58
N SER A 124 22.71 9.24 -10.62
CA SER A 124 23.40 8.85 -11.86
C SER A 124 22.72 7.71 -12.62
N LYS A 125 21.90 6.88 -11.94
CA LYS A 125 21.24 5.73 -12.56
C LYS A 125 19.73 5.92 -12.63
N VAL A 126 19.04 6.03 -11.49
CA VAL A 126 17.57 5.94 -11.43
C VAL A 126 16.89 7.14 -12.10
N ILE A 127 17.24 8.36 -11.69
CA ILE A 127 16.58 9.59 -12.17
C ILE A 127 16.75 9.77 -13.69
N PRO A 128 17.95 9.65 -14.27
CA PRO A 128 18.12 9.83 -15.72
C PRO A 128 17.36 8.80 -16.56
N ILE A 129 17.22 7.56 -16.07
CA ILE A 129 16.42 6.53 -16.75
C ILE A 129 14.95 6.93 -16.73
N TYR A 130 14.40 7.30 -15.58
CA TYR A 130 13.01 7.73 -15.46
C TYR A 130 12.70 8.97 -16.30
N GLU A 131 13.59 9.96 -16.34
CA GLU A 131 13.40 11.16 -17.16
C GLU A 131 13.33 10.83 -18.66
N LYS A 132 14.24 9.98 -19.15
CA LYS A 132 14.26 9.57 -20.56
C LYS A 132 13.04 8.72 -20.93
N VAL A 133 12.69 7.73 -20.10
CA VAL A 133 11.52 6.89 -20.35
C VAL A 133 10.24 7.72 -20.27
N LEU A 134 10.15 8.68 -19.34
CA LEU A 134 9.01 9.61 -19.26
C LEU A 134 8.86 10.46 -20.52
N ALA A 135 9.97 10.93 -21.09
CA ALA A 135 9.96 11.66 -22.36
C ALA A 135 9.53 10.79 -23.56
N ASN A 136 9.70 9.46 -23.46
CA ASN A 136 9.26 8.50 -24.49
C ASN A 136 7.76 8.16 -24.40
N ILE A 137 7.10 8.48 -23.28
CA ILE A 137 5.65 8.24 -23.13
C ILE A 137 4.90 9.21 -24.04
N PRO A 138 4.12 8.71 -25.03
CA PRO A 138 3.38 9.59 -25.92
C PRO A 138 2.21 10.26 -25.16
N PRO A 139 1.68 11.37 -25.69
CA PRO A 139 0.53 12.01 -25.08
C PRO A 139 -0.69 11.08 -24.99
N LEU A 140 -1.59 11.39 -24.07
CA LEU A 140 -2.69 10.52 -23.66
C LEU A 140 -3.63 10.12 -24.81
N ASP A 141 -3.84 11.01 -25.79
CA ASP A 141 -4.65 10.77 -26.99
C ASP A 141 -4.10 9.63 -27.86
N LYS A 142 -2.80 9.31 -27.74
CA LYS A 142 -2.17 8.16 -28.41
C LYS A 142 -2.28 6.87 -27.60
N LEU A 143 -2.71 6.93 -26.34
CA LEU A 143 -2.80 5.80 -25.41
C LEU A 143 -4.24 5.43 -25.03
N GLU A 144 -5.25 5.93 -25.74
CA GLU A 144 -6.66 5.67 -25.43
C GLU A 144 -6.99 4.17 -25.42
N LYS A 145 -6.44 3.40 -26.37
CA LYS A 145 -6.66 1.95 -26.46
C LYS A 145 -6.17 1.19 -25.23
N THR A 146 -5.10 1.68 -24.62
CA THR A 146 -4.50 1.10 -23.41
C THR A 146 -4.92 1.84 -22.15
N LYS A 147 -5.86 2.79 -22.27
CA LYS A 147 -6.33 3.66 -21.18
C LYS A 147 -5.19 4.37 -20.44
N GLY A 148 -4.20 4.85 -21.19
CA GLY A 148 -3.04 5.57 -20.65
C GLY A 148 -1.87 4.69 -20.20
N LEU A 149 -1.93 3.37 -20.44
CA LEU A 149 -0.78 2.50 -20.18
C LEU A 149 0.22 2.55 -21.34
N TYR A 150 1.49 2.74 -20.99
CA TYR A 150 2.63 2.72 -21.88
C TYR A 150 3.41 1.41 -21.67
N ALA A 151 3.48 0.58 -22.71
CA ALA A 151 4.35 -0.60 -22.71
C ALA A 151 5.79 -0.16 -23.03
N PHE A 152 6.76 -0.60 -22.22
CA PHE A 152 8.16 -0.26 -22.44
C PHE A 152 8.65 -0.79 -23.79
N THR A 153 9.34 0.07 -24.51
CA THR A 153 9.95 -0.21 -25.81
C THR A 153 11.33 -0.84 -25.64
N LYS A 154 11.90 -1.38 -26.73
CA LYS A 154 13.29 -1.86 -26.74
C LYS A 154 14.29 -0.76 -26.33
N GLU A 155 13.98 0.48 -26.67
CA GLU A 155 14.80 1.63 -26.27
C GLU A 155 14.78 1.82 -24.76
N ASP A 156 13.61 1.77 -24.11
CA ASP A 156 13.50 1.88 -22.65
C ASP A 156 14.25 0.75 -21.93
N TYR A 157 14.19 -0.48 -22.46
CA TYR A 157 15.00 -1.58 -21.94
C TYR A 157 16.50 -1.33 -22.13
N SER A 158 16.93 -0.75 -23.26
CA SER A 158 18.33 -0.39 -23.49
C SER A 158 18.83 0.73 -22.56
N LEU A 159 17.92 1.57 -22.05
CA LEU A 159 18.22 2.55 -21.01
C LEU A 159 18.39 1.90 -19.62
N GLY A 160 17.94 0.65 -19.43
CA GLY A 160 18.02 -0.07 -18.17
C GLY A 160 16.76 0.03 -17.31
N ILE A 161 15.59 0.32 -17.88
CA ILE A 161 14.34 0.46 -17.11
C ILE A 161 14.01 -0.79 -16.27
N ALA A 162 14.37 -1.99 -16.76
CA ALA A 162 14.14 -3.26 -16.07
C ALA A 162 14.87 -3.38 -14.72
N ASP A 163 15.98 -2.66 -14.55
CA ASP A 163 16.78 -2.68 -13.31
C ASP A 163 16.19 -1.81 -12.21
N VAL A 164 15.35 -0.83 -12.58
CA VAL A 164 14.95 0.25 -11.66
C VAL A 164 13.44 0.32 -11.47
N TYR A 165 12.66 0.08 -12.51
CA TYR A 165 11.22 0.24 -12.45
C TYR A 165 10.56 -0.88 -11.65
N ASN A 166 9.67 -0.48 -10.74
CA ASN A 166 8.92 -1.38 -9.89
C ASN A 166 9.81 -2.35 -9.09
N LYS A 167 10.93 -1.80 -8.56
CA LYS A 167 11.85 -2.48 -7.64
C LYS A 167 11.82 -1.84 -6.26
N GLY A 168 12.08 -2.64 -5.23
CA GLY A 168 12.36 -2.18 -3.87
C GLY A 168 13.75 -1.54 -3.78
N LEU A 169 13.94 -0.42 -4.48
CA LEU A 169 15.21 0.33 -4.54
C LEU A 169 15.62 0.89 -3.18
N PHE A 170 14.64 1.25 -2.35
CA PHE A 170 14.86 1.56 -0.95
C PHE A 170 13.69 1.08 -0.11
N MET A 171 14.02 0.37 0.97
CA MET A 171 13.09 -0.08 2.00
C MET A 171 13.74 0.23 3.35
N THR A 172 12.97 0.84 4.25
CA THR A 172 13.25 1.09 5.66
C THR A 172 12.03 0.65 6.46
N THR A 173 12.19 0.51 7.77
CA THR A 173 11.12 0.03 8.65
C THR A 173 10.79 1.04 9.74
N ALA A 174 9.62 0.87 10.37
CA ALA A 174 9.30 1.62 11.57
C ALA A 174 10.37 1.45 12.66
N ASP A 175 10.97 0.26 12.75
CA ASP A 175 12.02 -0.07 13.72
C ASP A 175 13.30 0.75 13.51
N GLU A 176 13.64 1.04 12.25
CA GLU A 176 14.77 1.87 11.89
C GLU A 176 14.48 3.37 12.07
N LEU A 177 13.26 3.79 11.75
CA LEU A 177 12.85 5.20 11.81
C LEU A 177 12.59 5.66 13.25
N ASP A 178 12.01 4.79 14.06
CA ASP A 178 11.67 5.05 15.45
C ASP A 178 11.70 3.76 16.30
N PRO A 179 12.87 3.38 16.85
CA PRO A 179 13.01 2.13 17.62
C PRO A 179 12.06 1.97 18.82
N ASN A 180 11.44 3.06 19.28
CA ASN A 180 10.55 3.06 20.44
C ASN A 180 9.07 3.09 20.05
N TRP A 181 8.70 2.98 18.76
CA TRP A 181 7.31 3.10 18.33
C TRP A 181 6.39 2.07 19.02
N ARG A 182 6.87 0.85 19.28
CA ARG A 182 6.13 -0.21 19.98
C ARG A 182 5.80 0.07 21.45
N GLN A 183 6.35 1.13 22.04
CA GLN A 183 6.13 1.48 23.45
C GLN A 183 4.90 2.38 23.67
N HIS A 184 4.17 2.71 22.60
CA HIS A 184 3.05 3.65 22.61
C HIS A 184 1.89 3.11 21.79
N GLU A 185 0.68 3.52 22.13
CA GLU A 185 -0.51 3.27 21.29
C GLU A 185 -0.38 4.08 19.99
N LEU A 186 -0.81 3.50 18.89
CA LEU A 186 -0.77 4.11 17.56
C LEU A 186 -1.99 5.00 17.29
N LEU A 187 -3.12 4.64 17.89
CA LEU A 187 -4.33 5.42 17.88
C LEU A 187 -4.32 6.50 18.95
N ASN A 188 -5.00 7.62 18.68
CA ASN A 188 -5.14 8.70 19.63
C ASN A 188 -5.97 8.27 20.86
N GLU A 189 -5.30 8.17 22.02
CA GLU A 189 -5.91 7.75 23.29
C GLU A 189 -7.05 8.66 23.79
N GLN A 190 -7.17 9.88 23.25
CA GLN A 190 -8.24 10.82 23.63
C GLN A 190 -9.58 10.54 22.94
N LEU A 191 -9.62 9.60 21.99
CA LEU A 191 -10.82 9.25 21.25
C LEU A 191 -11.79 8.41 22.10
N ASP A 192 -13.07 8.76 22.02
CA ASP A 192 -14.15 7.94 22.56
C ASP A 192 -14.60 6.91 21.52
N PHE A 193 -13.93 5.76 21.51
CA PHE A 193 -14.26 4.66 20.58
C PHE A 193 -15.66 4.08 20.79
N ASP A 194 -16.26 4.21 21.98
CA ASP A 194 -17.63 3.78 22.20
C ASP A 194 -18.63 4.74 21.54
N ALA A 195 -18.38 6.05 21.62
CA ALA A 195 -19.16 7.06 20.91
C ALA A 195 -19.05 6.92 19.39
N ILE A 196 -17.84 6.69 18.87
CA ILE A 196 -17.60 6.45 17.43
C ILE A 196 -18.41 5.25 16.94
N GLN A 197 -18.40 4.14 17.69
CA GLN A 197 -19.18 2.96 17.32
C GLN A 197 -20.70 3.22 17.40
N LYS A 198 -21.18 3.98 18.39
CA LYS A 198 -22.59 4.40 18.47
C LYS A 198 -23.01 5.24 17.26
N GLU A 199 -22.15 6.17 16.84
CA GLU A 199 -22.39 6.99 15.65
C GLU A 199 -22.49 6.12 14.38
N TRP A 200 -21.54 5.20 14.19
CA TRP A 200 -21.56 4.25 13.08
C TRP A 200 -22.88 3.47 12.98
N PHE A 201 -23.41 2.98 14.11
CA PHE A 201 -24.68 2.23 14.12
C PHE A 201 -25.92 3.11 14.10
N GLY A 202 -25.78 4.43 14.17
CA GLY A 202 -26.91 5.37 14.27
C GLY A 202 -27.62 5.33 15.62
N ASP A 203 -26.97 4.85 16.68
CA ASP A 203 -27.55 4.73 18.02
C ASP A 203 -28.01 6.12 18.55
N ASN A 204 -27.36 7.19 18.09
CA ASN A 204 -27.69 8.58 18.43
C ASN A 204 -28.92 9.14 17.70
N ALA A 205 -29.44 8.46 16.66
CA ALA A 205 -30.57 8.91 15.86
C ALA A 205 -31.94 8.64 16.52
N ALA A 206 -32.00 7.79 17.56
CA ALA A 206 -33.24 7.39 18.22
C ALA A 206 -33.88 8.48 19.12
N GLY A 207 -33.30 9.68 19.21
CA GLY A 207 -33.77 10.78 20.05
C GLY A 207 -34.45 11.95 19.32
N TYR A 208 -34.44 12.00 17.98
CA TYR A 208 -35.02 13.10 17.21
C TYR A 208 -36.47 12.81 16.80
N SER A 209 -37.34 12.61 17.78
CA SER A 209 -38.77 12.84 17.61
C SER A 209 -39.07 14.29 17.99
N ASN A 210 -38.77 15.25 17.10
CA ASN A 210 -39.43 16.55 17.09
C ASN A 210 -39.24 17.20 15.71
N GLU A 211 -40.38 17.45 15.06
CA GLU A 211 -40.52 18.35 13.92
C GLU A 211 -40.03 19.75 14.37
N GLU A 212 -38.86 20.18 13.88
CA GLU A 212 -38.33 21.56 13.82
C GLU A 212 -36.82 21.59 14.10
N MET A 213 -35.99 21.38 13.07
CA MET A 213 -34.80 22.20 12.82
C MET A 213 -34.20 21.87 11.44
N SER A 214 -34.53 22.69 10.44
CA SER A 214 -33.82 22.73 9.17
C SER A 214 -32.64 23.71 9.28
N THR A 215 -31.43 23.23 9.57
CA THR A 215 -30.17 23.90 9.16
C THR A 215 -29.01 22.89 9.11
N ALA A 216 -28.79 22.29 7.94
CA ALA A 216 -27.51 21.82 7.39
C ALA A 216 -26.46 21.06 8.25
N ALA A 217 -26.85 20.37 9.32
CA ALA A 217 -26.05 19.29 9.90
C ALA A 217 -26.73 17.97 9.50
N SER A 218 -26.11 17.21 8.58
CA SER A 218 -26.68 15.95 8.11
C SER A 218 -26.91 15.02 9.30
N SER A 219 -28.14 14.51 9.44
CA SER A 219 -28.41 13.42 10.37
C SER A 219 -27.36 12.31 10.20
N PRO A 220 -26.89 11.68 11.30
CA PRO A 220 -25.89 10.62 11.21
C PRO A 220 -26.36 9.54 10.23
N ILE A 221 -25.51 9.21 9.26
CA ILE A 221 -25.78 8.19 8.25
C ILE A 221 -25.22 6.87 8.81
N PRO A 222 -26.06 5.91 9.22
CA PRO A 222 -25.57 4.63 9.69
C PRO A 222 -24.64 3.98 8.65
N GLY A 223 -23.52 3.43 9.11
CA GLY A 223 -22.48 2.84 8.27
C GLY A 223 -21.45 3.83 7.72
N VAL A 224 -21.48 5.10 8.13
CA VAL A 224 -20.45 6.10 7.79
C VAL A 224 -20.06 6.87 9.05
N VAL A 225 -18.77 6.97 9.33
CA VAL A 225 -18.22 7.80 10.42
C VAL A 225 -16.96 8.52 9.93
N VAL A 226 -16.77 9.76 10.38
CA VAL A 226 -15.54 10.54 10.16
C VAL A 226 -14.85 10.69 11.50
N ILE A 227 -13.62 10.19 11.60
CA ILE A 227 -12.82 10.25 12.84
C ILE A 227 -11.64 11.18 12.61
N ASP A 228 -11.76 12.41 13.11
CA ASP A 228 -10.65 13.34 13.12
C ASP A 228 -9.58 12.91 14.13
N ASN A 229 -8.32 13.12 13.79
CA ASN A 229 -7.16 12.78 14.63
C ASN A 229 -7.16 11.30 15.09
N LEU A 230 -7.51 10.38 14.19
CA LEU A 230 -7.52 8.93 14.45
C LEU A 230 -6.17 8.42 14.96
N LEU A 231 -5.10 8.79 14.26
CA LEU A 231 -3.73 8.42 14.62
C LEU A 231 -3.17 9.42 15.62
N ASP A 232 -2.33 8.94 16.53
CA ASP A 232 -1.49 9.85 17.30
C ASP A 232 -0.49 10.57 16.34
N GLN A 233 -0.03 11.76 16.74
CA GLN A 233 0.80 12.61 15.88
C GLN A 233 2.13 11.95 15.50
N ARG A 234 2.71 11.12 16.38
CA ARG A 234 3.94 10.38 16.15
C ARG A 234 3.70 9.26 15.15
N THR A 235 2.64 8.47 15.28
CA THR A 235 2.27 7.44 14.30
C THR A 235 1.98 8.03 12.93
N LEU A 236 1.23 9.14 12.86
CA LEU A 236 0.99 9.84 11.60
C LEU A 236 2.31 10.25 10.93
N SER A 237 3.26 10.78 11.71
CA SER A 237 4.57 11.17 11.20
C SER A 237 5.39 9.96 10.74
N LEU A 238 5.38 8.86 11.51
CA LEU A 238 6.10 7.63 11.20
C LEU A 238 5.57 6.96 9.93
N ILE A 239 4.26 6.79 9.81
CA ILE A 239 3.62 6.22 8.61
C ILE A 239 3.88 7.12 7.40
N ARG A 240 3.82 8.46 7.55
CA ARG A 240 4.17 9.39 6.47
C ARG A 240 5.61 9.18 6.00
N GLU A 241 6.57 9.05 6.92
CA GLU A 241 7.97 8.81 6.57
C GLU A 241 8.16 7.47 5.84
N LEU A 242 7.48 6.40 6.27
CA LEU A 242 7.49 5.12 5.57
C LEU A 242 6.95 5.24 4.14
N LEU A 243 5.79 5.88 3.97
CA LEU A 243 5.14 6.06 2.66
C LEU A 243 5.99 6.89 1.69
N LEU A 244 6.72 7.89 2.20
CA LEU A 244 7.63 8.73 1.42
C LEU A 244 8.89 7.99 1.01
N LYS A 245 9.49 7.23 1.94
CA LYS A 245 10.80 6.61 1.77
C LYS A 245 10.75 5.29 1.03
N ASN A 246 9.80 4.42 1.36
CA ASN A 246 9.74 3.08 0.79
C ASN A 246 9.28 3.12 -0.66
N THR A 247 10.06 2.50 -1.56
CA THR A 247 9.73 2.41 -2.99
C THR A 247 8.78 1.25 -3.27
N TRP A 248 7.75 1.08 -2.44
CA TRP A 248 6.78 -0.02 -2.50
C TRP A 248 5.53 0.28 -3.34
N TRP A 249 5.51 1.42 -4.04
CA TRP A 249 4.39 1.85 -4.87
C TRP A 249 4.46 1.15 -6.22
N TYR A 250 4.02 -0.11 -6.33
CA TYR A 250 4.22 -0.89 -7.55
C TYR A 250 3.03 -0.89 -8.51
N GLN A 251 1.87 -0.47 -8.04
CA GLN A 251 0.62 -0.71 -8.74
C GLN A 251 0.25 0.52 -9.55
N THR A 252 0.00 0.31 -10.84
CA THR A 252 -0.67 1.28 -11.70
C THR A 252 -1.99 0.64 -12.11
N LYS A 253 -3.10 1.15 -11.59
CA LYS A 253 -4.42 0.73 -12.07
C LYS A 253 -4.86 1.69 -13.15
N THR A 254 -5.60 1.16 -14.09
CA THR A 254 -6.51 1.96 -14.91
C THR A 254 -7.78 2.16 -14.09
N PRO A 255 -8.10 3.36 -13.56
CA PRO A 255 -9.50 3.65 -13.31
C PRO A 255 -10.23 3.68 -14.65
N LEU A 256 -11.55 3.84 -14.59
CA LEU A 256 -12.40 4.08 -15.76
C LEU A 256 -11.88 5.23 -16.68
N GLU A 257 -10.93 6.05 -16.22
CA GLU A 257 -10.12 6.97 -17.02
C GLU A 257 -8.61 7.00 -16.61
N PHE A 258 -7.74 6.83 -17.62
CA PHE A 258 -6.38 7.37 -17.76
C PHE A 258 -5.26 7.18 -16.70
N GLY A 259 -5.28 6.12 -15.88
CA GLY A 259 -4.06 5.69 -15.18
C GLY A 259 -3.45 6.70 -14.18
N LYS A 260 -4.27 7.59 -13.62
CA LYS A 260 -3.91 8.70 -12.71
C LYS A 260 -3.76 8.28 -11.24
N TYR A 261 -3.33 7.06 -11.02
CA TYR A 261 -3.31 6.47 -9.70
C TYR A 261 -2.10 5.55 -9.54
N VAL A 262 -1.51 5.58 -8.35
CA VAL A 262 -0.49 4.63 -7.91
C VAL A 262 -0.92 4.00 -6.59
N GLY A 263 -0.54 2.75 -6.39
CA GLY A 263 -0.74 2.15 -5.08
C GLY A 263 0.21 1.06 -4.69
N SER A 264 -0.03 0.60 -3.48
CA SER A 264 0.82 -0.30 -2.73
C SER A 264 -0.07 -1.22 -1.89
N TYR A 265 0.39 -2.44 -1.65
CA TYR A 265 -0.41 -3.51 -1.06
C TYR A 265 0.41 -4.32 -0.06
N ILE A 266 -0.27 -4.85 0.95
CA ILE A 266 0.31 -5.69 2.00
C ILE A 266 1.12 -6.88 1.46
N ASP A 267 0.61 -7.54 0.43
CA ASP A 267 1.22 -8.70 -0.24
C ASP A 267 2.29 -8.33 -1.28
N ASP A 268 2.52 -7.04 -1.54
CA ASP A 268 3.48 -6.52 -2.52
C ASP A 268 4.36 -5.42 -1.88
N GLY A 269 4.92 -5.71 -0.69
CA GLY A 269 5.93 -4.88 -0.01
C GLY A 269 5.42 -3.95 1.09
N MET A 270 4.13 -3.61 1.15
CA MET A 270 3.57 -2.65 2.12
C MET A 270 3.12 -3.30 3.42
N HIS A 271 4.02 -3.98 4.12
CA HIS A 271 3.69 -4.80 5.29
C HIS A 271 4.56 -4.47 6.51
N ASP A 272 5.00 -3.22 6.64
CA ASP A 272 5.76 -2.81 7.82
C ASP A 272 5.01 -3.14 9.13
N PRO A 273 5.70 -3.62 10.19
CA PRO A 273 5.07 -3.99 11.46
C PRO A 273 4.14 -2.93 12.06
N VAL A 274 4.42 -1.62 11.88
CA VAL A 274 3.54 -0.56 12.41
C VAL A 274 2.16 -0.57 11.74
N LEU A 275 2.08 -0.96 10.46
CA LEU A 275 0.82 -1.04 9.73
C LEU A 275 -0.02 -2.24 10.20
N LEU A 276 0.64 -3.35 10.52
CA LEU A 276 -0.02 -4.55 11.04
C LEU A 276 -0.52 -4.31 12.47
N GLU A 277 0.28 -3.65 13.31
CA GLU A 277 -0.14 -3.28 14.66
C GLU A 277 -1.29 -2.26 14.63
N LEU A 278 -1.26 -1.27 13.71
CA LEU A 278 -2.37 -0.34 13.51
C LEU A 278 -3.67 -1.07 13.17
N ALA A 279 -3.61 -2.08 12.28
CA ALA A 279 -4.78 -2.88 11.95
C ALA A 279 -5.32 -3.65 13.17
N LYS A 280 -4.43 -4.18 14.03
CA LYS A 280 -4.80 -4.83 15.30
C LYS A 280 -5.41 -3.84 16.30
N GLU A 281 -4.85 -2.64 16.46
CA GLU A 281 -5.43 -1.61 17.34
C GLU A 281 -6.83 -1.21 16.88
N LEU A 282 -7.04 -0.98 15.58
CA LEU A 282 -8.37 -0.69 15.03
C LEU A 282 -9.35 -1.85 15.27
N HIS A 283 -8.90 -3.09 15.08
CA HIS A 283 -9.69 -4.30 15.32
C HIS A 283 -10.11 -4.45 16.79
N THR A 284 -9.21 -4.11 17.73
CA THR A 284 -9.44 -4.25 19.17
C THR A 284 -10.21 -3.09 19.80
N LYS A 285 -9.99 -1.84 19.34
CA LYS A 285 -10.64 -0.65 19.90
C LYS A 285 -12.05 -0.40 19.33
N MET A 286 -12.36 -0.93 18.14
CA MET A 286 -13.68 -0.81 17.52
C MET A 286 -14.35 -2.18 17.26
N PRO A 287 -14.52 -3.03 18.28
CA PRO A 287 -14.96 -4.42 18.10
C PRO A 287 -16.38 -4.57 17.56
N ARG A 288 -17.29 -3.61 17.80
CA ARG A 288 -18.65 -3.63 17.22
C ARG A 288 -18.62 -3.38 15.72
N ILE A 289 -17.82 -2.41 15.26
CA ILE A 289 -17.66 -2.10 13.83
C ILE A 289 -16.97 -3.26 13.12
N MET A 290 -15.91 -3.78 13.75
CA MET A 290 -15.06 -4.80 13.14
C MET A 290 -15.70 -6.18 13.19
N ASN A 291 -16.53 -6.48 14.19
CA ASN A 291 -17.41 -7.66 14.26
C ASN A 291 -16.70 -9.00 13.94
N GLY A 292 -15.48 -9.18 14.46
CA GLY A 292 -14.66 -10.39 14.20
C GLY A 292 -14.16 -10.52 12.75
N HIS A 293 -14.29 -9.48 11.93
CA HIS A 293 -13.71 -9.43 10.59
C HIS A 293 -12.22 -9.14 10.69
N HIS A 294 -11.42 -10.19 10.54
CA HIS A 294 -9.97 -10.12 10.51
C HIS A 294 -9.45 -9.39 9.26
N LEU A 295 -8.25 -8.83 9.37
CA LEU A 295 -7.53 -8.24 8.25
C LEU A 295 -7.35 -9.26 7.13
N LYS A 296 -7.75 -8.89 5.91
CA LYS A 296 -7.55 -9.69 4.69
C LYS A 296 -6.73 -8.97 3.64
N TYR A 297 -6.88 -7.66 3.62
CA TYR A 297 -6.28 -6.79 2.62
C TYR A 297 -5.94 -5.47 3.28
N MET A 298 -4.83 -4.88 2.85
CA MET A 298 -4.45 -3.53 3.20
C MET A 298 -3.74 -2.92 1.99
N TRP A 299 -4.12 -1.69 1.67
CA TRP A 299 -3.60 -0.98 0.51
C TRP A 299 -3.47 0.51 0.81
N ALA A 300 -2.55 1.16 0.13
CA ALA A 300 -2.43 2.61 0.10
C ALA A 300 -2.51 3.08 -1.35
N TYR A 301 -3.27 4.15 -1.55
CA TYR A 301 -3.54 4.72 -2.87
C TYR A 301 -3.20 6.20 -2.89
N LYS A 302 -2.52 6.63 -3.95
CA LYS A 302 -2.30 8.04 -4.25
C LYS A 302 -2.83 8.31 -5.65
N TYR A 303 -3.73 9.27 -5.75
CA TYR A 303 -4.35 9.65 -7.01
C TYR A 303 -4.15 11.14 -7.28
N ASP A 304 -4.22 11.50 -8.55
CA ASP A 304 -4.28 12.89 -8.96
C ASP A 304 -5.58 13.52 -8.45
N SER A 305 -5.48 14.41 -7.47
CA SER A 305 -6.63 15.14 -6.91
C SER A 305 -6.89 16.46 -7.62
N GLU A 306 -6.20 16.73 -8.74
CA GLU A 306 -6.54 17.86 -9.61
C GLU A 306 -7.93 17.63 -10.20
N VAL A 307 -8.93 18.23 -9.56
CA VAL A 307 -10.28 18.39 -10.09
C VAL A 307 -10.16 19.33 -11.28
N GLY A 308 -10.32 18.80 -12.49
CA GLY A 308 -10.46 19.61 -13.71
C GLY A 308 -11.81 20.32 -13.75
#